data_AF-A0A0N9Y7E0-F1
#
_entry.id   AF-A0A0N9Y7E0-F1
#
_cell.length_a   1.000
_cell.length_b   1.000
_cell.length_c   1.000
_cell.angle_alpha   90.00
_cell.angle_beta   90.00
_cell.angle_gamma   90.00
#
_symmetry.space_group_name_H-M   'P 1'
#
loop_
_entity.id
_entity.type
_entity.pdbx_description
1 polymer ?
#
loop_
_entity_poly.entity_id
_entity_poly.type
_entity_poly.pdbx_seq_one_letter_code
_entity_poly.pdbx_strand_id
1 'polypeptide(L)'
;MRRLRIKIIVVTGVAAAIASHLAGVDAAACLVIGFLVPLILAVTPRFLAGAFRGVSSPTAREQAALEMTGLEFEDHVARAARRCGLPVIMTPLTGDWGVDLIVGHRPNRIAVQCKRLSRPVGASAVQEVVAGAPMQDCTRTMVVTNNEFTPAARKLAELHGCELVSGADLPRLKSILRRAASAESTP
;
A
#
# COMPACT_ATOMS: atom_id res chain seq x y z
N MET A 1 10.93 29.06 5.78
CA MET A 1 11.12 27.62 6.10
C MET A 1 12.54 27.25 6.56
N ARG A 2 13.62 27.64 5.86
CA ARG A 2 15.02 27.28 6.21
C ARG A 2 15.48 27.75 7.60
N ARG A 3 15.17 29.00 7.98
CA ARG A 3 15.52 29.57 9.30
C ARG A 3 14.80 28.88 10.47
N LEU A 4 13.57 28.41 10.27
CA LEU A 4 12.79 27.71 11.30
C LEU A 4 13.35 26.30 11.56
N ARG A 5 13.78 25.60 10.50
CA ARG A 5 14.42 24.28 10.62
C ARG A 5 15.75 24.34 11.38
N ILE A 6 16.57 25.36 11.12
CA ILE A 6 17.84 25.56 11.83
C ILE A 6 17.58 25.79 13.33
N LYS A 7 16.58 26.60 13.69
CA LYS A 7 16.20 26.82 15.09
C LYS A 7 15.78 25.53 15.78
N ILE A 8 14.95 24.71 15.12
CA ILE A 8 14.48 23.43 15.68
C ILE A 8 15.64 22.46 15.91
N ILE A 9 16.53 22.32 14.92
CA ILE A 9 17.70 21.43 15.01
C ILE A 9 18.61 21.82 16.18
N VAL A 10 18.87 23.12 16.36
CA VAL A 10 19.69 23.62 17.46
C VAL A 10 19.04 23.36 18.82
N VAL A 11 17.73 23.62 18.94
CA VAL A 11 16.99 23.40 20.20
C VAL A 11 16.98 21.91 20.58
N THR A 12 16.79 21.01 19.63
CA THR A 12 16.80 19.56 19.88
C THR A 12 18.18 19.07 20.35
N GLY A 13 19.27 19.57 19.76
CA GLY A 13 20.63 19.21 20.19
C GLY A 13 20.94 19.65 21.62
N VAL A 14 20.55 20.88 21.98
CA VAL A 14 20.73 21.42 23.34
C VAL A 14 19.91 20.61 24.35
N ALA A 15 18.65 20.28 24.04
CA ALA A 15 17.80 19.50 24.93
C ALA A 15 18.37 18.08 25.18
N ALA A 16 18.87 17.42 24.13
CA ALA A 16 19.46 16.08 24.23
C ALA A 16 20.76 16.06 25.08
N ALA A 17 21.59 17.09 24.95
CA ALA A 17 22.81 17.23 25.75
C ALA A 17 22.50 17.44 27.24
N ILE A 18 21.53 18.31 27.56
CA ILE A 18 21.10 18.57 28.94
C ILE A 18 20.50 17.30 29.58
N ALA A 19 19.62 16.60 28.86
CA ALA A 19 19.01 15.37 29.36
C ALA A 19 20.04 14.27 29.64
N SER A 20 21.05 14.13 28.77
CA SER A 20 22.12 13.14 28.95
C SER A 20 23.00 13.46 30.17
N HIS A 21 23.28 14.74 30.39
CA HIS A 21 24.06 15.17 31.54
C HIS A 21 23.32 14.92 32.87
N LEU A 22 22.01 15.19 32.90
CA LEU A 22 21.16 14.88 34.05
C LEU A 22 21.04 13.37 34.31
N ALA A 23 21.23 12.53 33.28
CA ALA A 23 21.27 11.07 33.41
C ALA A 23 22.64 10.51 33.85
N GLY A 24 23.61 11.38 34.18
CA GLY A 24 24.93 10.98 34.69
C GLY A 24 25.94 10.62 33.60
N VAL A 25 25.67 10.94 32.34
CA VAL A 25 26.62 10.75 31.23
C VAL A 25 27.75 11.77 31.34
N ASP A 26 28.97 11.35 31.01
CA ASP A 26 30.14 12.22 31.06
C ASP A 26 29.98 13.43 30.12
N ALA A 27 30.60 14.55 30.51
CA ALA A 27 30.42 15.82 29.81
C ALA A 27 30.91 15.79 28.35
N ALA A 28 31.92 14.95 28.04
CA ALA A 28 32.44 14.81 26.68
C ALA A 28 31.45 14.04 25.80
N ALA A 29 30.87 12.95 26.29
CA ALA A 29 29.82 12.21 25.59
C ALA A 29 28.53 13.03 25.43
N CYS A 30 28.18 13.90 26.38
CA CYS A 30 27.02 14.80 26.24
C CYS A 30 27.16 15.78 25.07
N LEU A 31 28.37 16.31 24.84
CA LEU A 31 28.66 17.17 23.69
C LEU A 31 28.55 16.40 22.38
N VAL A 32 29.08 15.17 22.34
CA VAL A 32 28.98 14.31 21.16
C VAL A 32 27.52 13.97 20.82
N ILE A 33 26.70 13.64 21.81
CA ILE A 33 25.25 13.36 21.64
C ILE A 33 24.52 14.61 21.13
N GLY A 34 24.83 15.78 21.69
CA GLY A 34 24.23 17.07 21.30
C GLY A 34 24.47 17.44 19.83
N PHE A 35 25.57 16.96 19.22
CA PHE A 35 25.86 17.16 17.79
C PHE A 35 25.35 16.02 16.90
N LEU A 36 25.44 14.76 17.33
CA LEU A 36 25.08 13.59 16.51
C LEU A 36 23.58 13.43 16.32
N VAL A 37 22.78 13.60 17.37
CA VAL A 37 21.31 13.46 17.32
C VAL A 37 20.67 14.40 16.27
N PRO A 38 20.95 15.72 16.27
CA PRO A 38 20.39 16.62 15.27
C PRO A 38 20.90 16.35 13.85
N LEU A 39 22.14 15.87 13.69
CA LEU A 39 22.71 15.51 12.39
C LEU A 39 21.99 14.30 11.79
N ILE A 40 21.78 13.25 12.61
CA ILE A 40 21.01 12.06 12.21
C ILE A 40 19.59 12.47 11.82
N LEU A 41 18.92 13.32 12.61
CA LEU A 41 17.58 13.81 12.31
C LEU A 41 17.50 14.65 11.02
N ALA A 42 18.52 15.47 10.75
CA ALA A 42 18.59 16.32 9.56
C ALA A 42 18.83 15.52 8.28
N VAL A 43 19.55 14.40 8.38
CA VAL A 43 19.91 13.52 7.27
C VAL A 43 18.89 12.38 7.10
N THR A 44 18.03 12.10 8.09
CA THR A 44 17.01 11.05 7.95
C THR A 44 16.10 11.30 6.74
N PRO A 45 16.03 10.36 5.79
CA PRO A 45 15.13 10.47 4.65
C PRO A 45 13.68 10.52 5.14
N ARG A 46 12.87 11.39 4.53
CA ARG A 46 11.46 11.65 4.91
C ARG A 46 10.57 10.40 4.95
N PHE A 47 11.01 9.32 4.31
CA PHE A 47 10.36 8.01 4.35
C PHE A 47 10.31 7.40 5.77
N LEU A 48 11.38 7.54 6.57
CA LEU A 48 11.41 7.01 7.94
C LEU A 48 10.54 7.81 8.91
N ALA A 49 10.41 9.13 8.71
CA ALA A 49 9.45 9.95 9.46
C ALA A 49 7.98 9.58 9.14
N GLY A 50 7.73 9.01 7.96
CA GLY A 50 6.43 8.44 7.60
C GLY A 50 6.12 7.15 8.37
N ALA A 51 7.13 6.32 8.65
CA ALA A 51 6.99 5.08 9.43
C ALA A 51 6.57 5.37 10.89
N PHE A 52 7.14 6.39 11.53
CA PHE A 52 6.76 6.77 12.90
C PHE A 52 5.38 7.42 13.01
N ARG A 53 4.93 8.16 11.98
CA ARG A 53 3.55 8.68 11.94
C ARG A 53 2.49 7.59 11.81
N GLY A 54 2.86 6.39 11.36
CA GLY A 54 1.98 5.23 11.31
C GLY A 54 1.82 4.48 12.64
N VAL A 55 2.54 4.87 13.70
CA VAL A 55 2.54 4.17 15.00
C VAL A 55 1.52 4.75 15.98
N SER A 56 0.88 5.89 15.67
CA SER A 56 -0.03 6.56 16.61
C SER A 56 -1.50 6.41 16.22
N SER A 57 -2.15 5.47 16.91
CA SER A 57 -3.60 5.30 17.12
C SER A 57 -4.47 5.06 15.87
N PRO A 58 -5.24 3.96 15.82
CA PRO A 58 -6.23 3.77 14.77
C PRO A 58 -7.20 4.95 14.72
N THR A 59 -7.29 5.59 13.57
CA THR A 59 -8.28 6.64 13.31
C THR A 59 -9.69 6.06 13.36
N ALA A 60 -10.73 6.86 13.64
CA ALA A 60 -12.13 6.40 13.62
C ALA A 60 -12.55 5.73 12.29
N ARG A 61 -11.83 6.02 11.20
CA ARG A 61 -11.96 5.37 9.88
C ARG A 61 -11.35 3.96 9.83
N GLU A 62 -10.35 3.67 10.66
CA GLU A 62 -9.82 2.32 10.92
C GLU A 62 -10.74 1.51 11.83
N GLN A 63 -11.43 2.13 12.80
CA GLN A 63 -12.52 1.46 13.52
C GLN A 63 -13.71 1.10 12.60
N ALA A 64 -14.07 1.97 11.63
CA ALA A 64 -15.07 1.61 10.62
C ALA A 64 -14.61 0.49 9.67
N ALA A 65 -13.29 0.25 9.59
CA ALA A 65 -12.70 -0.88 8.86
C ALA A 65 -12.66 -2.18 9.68
N LEU A 66 -13.28 -2.25 10.87
CA LEU A 66 -13.35 -3.49 11.67
C LEU A 66 -14.40 -4.50 11.20
N GLU A 67 -15.21 -4.19 10.18
CA GLU A 67 -16.25 -5.12 9.71
C GLU A 67 -15.70 -6.31 8.88
N MET A 68 -14.45 -6.25 8.42
CA MET A 68 -13.86 -7.31 7.59
C MET A 68 -12.31 -7.19 7.57
N THR A 69 -11.57 -8.27 7.45
CA THR A 69 -10.10 -8.32 7.35
C THR A 69 -9.64 -8.22 5.89
N GLY A 70 -8.32 -8.15 5.65
CA GLY A 70 -7.76 -8.21 4.30
C GLY A 70 -8.10 -9.52 3.58
N LEU A 71 -7.90 -10.64 4.25
CA LEU A 71 -8.21 -11.97 3.72
C LEU A 71 -9.70 -12.17 3.45
N GLU A 72 -10.57 -11.68 4.32
CA GLU A 72 -12.01 -11.74 4.09
C GLU A 72 -12.44 -10.84 2.92
N PHE A 73 -11.72 -9.74 2.65
CA PHE A 73 -11.93 -8.91 1.47
C PHE A 73 -11.51 -9.64 0.19
N GLU A 74 -10.38 -10.34 0.19
CA GLU A 74 -9.98 -11.22 -0.93
C GLU A 74 -11.05 -12.28 -1.19
N ASP A 75 -11.56 -12.96 -0.16
CA ASP A 75 -12.62 -13.95 -0.34
C ASP A 75 -13.95 -13.30 -0.78
N HIS A 76 -14.25 -12.08 -0.34
CA HIS A 76 -15.40 -11.32 -0.87
C HIS A 76 -15.29 -11.11 -2.39
N VAL A 77 -14.12 -10.68 -2.87
CA VAL A 77 -13.86 -10.48 -4.30
C VAL A 77 -13.91 -11.81 -5.05
N ALA A 78 -13.30 -12.87 -4.51
CA ALA A 78 -13.36 -14.22 -5.07
C ALA A 78 -14.80 -14.74 -5.20
N ARG A 79 -15.63 -14.58 -4.16
CA ARG A 79 -17.06 -14.92 -4.21
C ARG A 79 -17.84 -14.09 -5.22
N ALA A 80 -17.47 -12.83 -5.45
CA ALA A 80 -18.10 -12.02 -6.49
C ALA A 80 -17.77 -12.58 -7.89
N ALA A 81 -16.50 -12.94 -8.14
CA ALA A 81 -16.06 -13.56 -9.39
C ALA A 81 -16.71 -14.95 -9.62
N ARG A 82 -16.70 -15.82 -8.60
CA ARG A 82 -17.37 -17.14 -8.67
C ARG A 82 -18.86 -17.02 -8.97
N ARG A 83 -19.55 -16.05 -8.37
CA ARG A 83 -20.99 -15.77 -8.65
C ARG A 83 -21.24 -15.26 -10.07
N CYS A 84 -20.20 -14.79 -10.77
CA CYS A 84 -20.28 -14.47 -12.20
C CYS A 84 -20.06 -15.68 -13.10
N GLY A 85 -19.81 -16.88 -12.55
CA GLY A 85 -19.46 -18.08 -13.29
C GLY A 85 -17.98 -18.14 -13.71
N LEU A 86 -17.13 -17.26 -13.16
CA LEU A 86 -15.71 -17.24 -13.50
C LEU A 86 -14.94 -18.24 -12.61
N PRO A 87 -13.99 -19.00 -13.18
CA PRO A 87 -13.01 -19.73 -12.38
C PRO A 87 -12.17 -18.77 -11.56
N VAL A 88 -11.89 -19.14 -10.30
CA VAL A 88 -11.07 -18.34 -9.38
C VAL A 88 -10.12 -19.26 -8.63
N ILE A 89 -8.84 -18.91 -8.64
CA ILE A 89 -7.80 -19.53 -7.81
C ILE A 89 -7.35 -18.47 -6.81
N MET A 90 -7.42 -18.79 -5.52
CA MET A 90 -6.75 -18.00 -4.48
C MET A 90 -5.28 -18.38 -4.48
N THR A 91 -4.36 -17.42 -4.44
CA THR A 91 -2.93 -17.72 -4.31
C THR A 91 -2.57 -17.99 -2.83
N PRO A 92 -1.40 -18.60 -2.56
CA PRO A 92 -0.92 -18.77 -1.19
C PRO A 92 -0.70 -17.41 -0.50
N LEU A 93 -0.86 -17.35 0.83
CA LEU A 93 -0.65 -16.11 1.60
C LEU A 93 0.78 -15.54 1.52
N THR A 94 1.75 -16.36 1.11
CA THR A 94 3.16 -15.99 1.00
C THR A 94 3.73 -16.50 -0.31
N GLY A 95 4.58 -15.71 -0.97
CA GLY A 95 5.20 -16.11 -2.24
C GLY A 95 4.24 -16.05 -3.43
N ASP A 96 3.22 -15.20 -3.34
CA ASP A 96 2.17 -14.99 -4.34
C ASP A 96 2.59 -14.04 -5.47
N TRP A 97 3.70 -13.32 -5.27
CA TRP A 97 4.25 -12.29 -6.15
C TRP A 97 3.35 -11.04 -6.28
N GLY A 98 2.52 -10.75 -5.27
CA GLY A 98 1.58 -9.62 -5.32
C GLY A 98 0.36 -9.89 -6.19
N VAL A 99 -0.13 -11.12 -6.18
CA VAL A 99 -1.33 -11.55 -6.89
C VAL A 99 -2.15 -12.37 -5.91
N ASP A 100 -3.26 -11.85 -5.41
CA ASP A 100 -4.07 -12.55 -4.41
C ASP A 100 -5.02 -13.56 -5.08
N LEU A 101 -5.53 -13.21 -6.28
CA LEU A 101 -6.46 -14.05 -7.04
C LEU A 101 -6.05 -14.16 -8.51
N ILE A 102 -6.31 -15.33 -9.09
CA ILE A 102 -6.28 -15.55 -10.53
C ILE A 102 -7.71 -15.83 -10.98
N VAL A 103 -8.22 -15.03 -11.92
CA VAL A 103 -9.61 -15.10 -12.39
C VAL A 103 -9.67 -15.38 -13.90
N GLY A 104 -10.59 -16.25 -14.31
CA GLY A 104 -10.86 -16.55 -15.72
C GLY A 104 -10.12 -17.77 -16.27
N HIS A 105 -10.09 -17.88 -17.59
CA HIS A 105 -9.52 -19.01 -18.32
C HIS A 105 -8.24 -18.60 -19.06
N ARG A 106 -7.36 -19.58 -19.30
CA ARG A 106 -6.22 -19.39 -20.21
C ARG A 106 -6.74 -19.17 -21.65
N PRO A 107 -6.03 -18.38 -22.48
CA PRO A 107 -4.78 -17.69 -22.16
C PRO A 107 -4.97 -16.35 -21.44
N ASN A 108 -6.21 -15.85 -21.31
CA ASN A 108 -6.51 -14.47 -20.92
C ASN A 108 -6.83 -14.29 -19.43
N ARG A 109 -6.10 -14.99 -18.55
CA ARG A 109 -6.33 -14.91 -17.11
C ARG A 109 -5.97 -13.54 -16.55
N ILE A 110 -6.74 -13.13 -15.56
CA ILE A 110 -6.59 -11.87 -14.85
C ILE A 110 -5.92 -12.14 -13.51
N ALA A 111 -4.75 -11.55 -13.27
CA ALA A 111 -4.13 -11.45 -11.96
C ALA A 111 -4.78 -10.29 -11.20
N VAL A 112 -5.27 -10.56 -10.00
CA VAL A 112 -5.99 -9.59 -9.17
C VAL A 112 -5.25 -9.40 -7.84
N GLN A 113 -4.89 -8.15 -7.55
CA GLN A 113 -4.46 -7.73 -6.22
C GLN A 113 -5.61 -7.01 -5.51
N CYS A 114 -5.98 -7.51 -4.35
CA CYS A 114 -6.91 -6.91 -3.42
C CYS A 114 -6.15 -6.06 -2.39
N LYS A 115 -6.55 -4.81 -2.20
CA LYS A 115 -6.03 -3.94 -1.14
C LYS A 115 -7.18 -3.39 -0.29
N ARG A 116 -7.31 -3.90 0.93
CA ARG A 116 -8.20 -3.30 1.93
C ARG A 116 -7.42 -2.35 2.83
N LEU A 117 -7.59 -1.04 2.64
CA LEU A 117 -6.82 -0.02 3.37
C LEU A 117 -7.72 1.13 3.87
N SER A 118 -7.30 1.79 4.96
CA SER A 118 -7.94 3.00 5.50
C SER A 118 -7.67 4.25 4.66
N ARG A 119 -6.63 4.21 3.82
CA ARG A 119 -6.16 5.29 2.95
C ARG A 119 -6.20 4.91 1.47
N PRO A 120 -6.15 5.90 0.56
CA PRO A 120 -6.06 5.64 -0.87
C PRO A 120 -4.88 4.72 -1.24
N VAL A 121 -5.10 3.86 -2.23
CA VAL A 121 -4.13 2.89 -2.74
C VAL A 121 -3.10 3.58 -3.63
N GLY A 122 -1.83 3.33 -3.34
CA GLY A 122 -0.68 3.87 -4.05
C GLY A 122 -0.31 3.08 -5.30
N ALA A 123 0.68 3.56 -6.04
CA ALA A 123 1.16 2.92 -7.26
C ALA A 123 1.80 1.54 -7.01
N SER A 124 2.25 1.24 -5.78
CA SER A 124 2.88 -0.05 -5.46
C SER A 124 1.96 -1.25 -5.75
N ALA A 125 0.66 -1.14 -5.46
CA ALA A 125 -0.29 -2.21 -5.74
C ALA A 125 -0.39 -2.54 -7.24
N VAL A 126 -0.23 -1.53 -8.10
CA VAL A 126 -0.19 -1.72 -9.55
C VAL A 126 1.14 -2.34 -9.96
N GLN A 127 2.26 -1.88 -9.40
CA GLN A 127 3.60 -2.44 -9.68
C GLN A 127 3.67 -3.92 -9.30
N GLU A 128 3.17 -4.27 -8.12
CA GLU A 128 3.08 -5.63 -7.59
C GLU A 128 2.33 -6.54 -8.56
N VAL A 129 1.07 -6.23 -8.88
CA VAL A 129 0.25 -7.10 -9.75
C VAL A 129 0.76 -7.16 -11.19
N VAL A 130 1.31 -6.06 -11.72
CA VAL A 130 1.91 -6.02 -13.07
C VAL A 130 3.14 -6.90 -13.16
N ALA A 131 4.01 -6.87 -12.15
CA ALA A 131 5.17 -7.75 -12.10
C ALA A 131 4.79 -9.21 -11.78
N GLY A 132 3.77 -9.43 -10.95
CA GLY A 132 3.33 -10.75 -10.52
C GLY A 132 2.51 -11.53 -11.56
N ALA A 133 1.77 -10.84 -12.43
CA ALA A 133 0.95 -11.47 -13.46
C ALA A 133 1.68 -12.53 -14.32
N PRO A 134 2.87 -12.25 -14.90
CA PRO A 134 3.60 -13.27 -15.66
C PRO A 134 4.06 -14.45 -14.80
N MET A 135 4.35 -14.25 -13.50
CA MET A 135 4.69 -15.34 -12.59
C MET A 135 3.53 -16.31 -12.36
N GLN A 136 2.30 -15.85 -12.61
CA GLN A 136 1.06 -16.62 -12.48
C GLN A 136 0.43 -16.96 -13.84
N ASP A 137 1.17 -16.82 -14.96
CA ASP A 137 0.66 -17.06 -16.33
C ASP A 137 -0.67 -16.30 -16.58
N CYS A 138 -0.70 -15.02 -16.20
CA CYS A 138 -1.79 -14.09 -16.41
C CYS A 138 -1.37 -13.00 -17.39
N THR A 139 -2.24 -12.65 -18.32
CA THR A 139 -1.97 -11.63 -19.34
C THR A 139 -2.63 -10.30 -19.02
N ARG A 140 -3.50 -10.27 -18.01
CA ARG A 140 -4.26 -9.10 -17.59
C ARG A 140 -4.11 -8.87 -16.10
N THR A 141 -4.27 -7.62 -15.70
CA THR A 141 -4.10 -7.20 -14.30
C THR A 141 -5.26 -6.37 -13.82
N MET A 142 -5.56 -6.53 -12.54
CA MET A 142 -6.62 -5.78 -11.86
C MET A 142 -6.19 -5.49 -10.42
N VAL A 143 -6.48 -4.28 -9.93
CA VAL A 143 -6.40 -3.95 -8.51
C VAL A 143 -7.80 -3.63 -7.99
N VAL A 144 -8.21 -4.30 -6.91
CA VAL A 144 -9.50 -4.10 -6.26
C VAL A 144 -9.29 -3.55 -4.86
N THR A 145 -10.03 -2.52 -4.47
CA THR A 145 -9.90 -1.91 -3.14
C THR A 145 -11.23 -1.42 -2.59
N ASN A 146 -11.31 -1.27 -1.27
CA ASN A 146 -12.40 -0.59 -0.56
C ASN A 146 -12.28 0.93 -0.59
N ASN A 147 -11.17 1.49 -1.12
CA ASN A 147 -10.86 2.91 -1.07
C ASN A 147 -10.69 3.49 -2.48
N GLU A 148 -10.17 4.71 -2.58
CA GLU A 148 -9.82 5.33 -3.84
C GLU A 148 -8.36 5.02 -4.24
N PHE A 149 -8.03 5.32 -5.50
CA PHE A 149 -6.66 5.26 -6.00
C PHE A 149 -6.04 6.66 -6.07
N THR A 150 -4.77 6.73 -5.69
CA THR A 150 -3.97 7.94 -5.90
C THR A 150 -3.82 8.29 -7.38
N PRO A 151 -3.56 9.56 -7.76
CA PRO A 151 -3.30 9.95 -9.14
C PRO A 151 -2.14 9.18 -9.77
N ALA A 152 -1.09 8.88 -9.00
CA ALA A 152 0.04 8.09 -9.45
C ALA A 152 -0.35 6.65 -9.79
N ALA A 153 -1.19 6.01 -8.96
CA ALA A 153 -1.71 4.67 -9.24
C ALA A 153 -2.56 4.64 -10.51
N ARG A 154 -3.44 5.63 -10.70
CA ARG A 154 -4.25 5.75 -11.92
C ARG A 154 -3.40 5.90 -13.18
N LYS A 155 -2.42 6.80 -13.15
CA LYS A 155 -1.50 7.02 -14.28
C LYS A 155 -0.68 5.77 -14.62
N LEU A 156 -0.21 5.06 -13.60
CA LEU A 156 0.56 3.83 -13.83
C LEU A 156 -0.33 2.70 -14.36
N ALA A 157 -1.55 2.58 -13.84
CA ALA A 157 -2.51 1.58 -14.30
C ALA A 157 -2.91 1.81 -15.76
N GLU A 158 -3.14 3.05 -16.17
CA GLU A 158 -3.39 3.43 -17.56
C GLU A 158 -2.22 3.00 -18.47
N LEU A 159 -0.98 3.27 -18.07
CA LEU A 159 0.20 2.89 -18.85
C LEU A 159 0.33 1.37 -19.06
N HIS A 160 -0.02 0.58 -18.04
CA HIS A 160 0.13 -0.88 -18.07
C HIS A 160 -1.18 -1.63 -18.41
N GLY A 161 -2.26 -0.91 -18.74
CA GLY A 161 -3.57 -1.52 -18.98
C GLY A 161 -4.13 -2.27 -17.75
N CYS A 162 -3.72 -1.90 -16.54
CA CYS A 162 -4.21 -2.49 -15.30
C CYS A 162 -5.59 -1.93 -14.96
N GLU A 163 -6.56 -2.82 -14.74
CA GLU A 163 -7.92 -2.41 -14.40
C GLU A 163 -8.02 -2.01 -12.92
N LEU A 164 -8.60 -0.85 -12.63
CA LEU A 164 -8.75 -0.33 -11.27
C LEU A 164 -10.21 -0.40 -10.83
N VAL A 165 -10.46 -1.07 -9.71
CA VAL A 165 -11.79 -1.18 -9.11
C VAL A 165 -11.75 -0.56 -7.72
N SER A 166 -12.31 0.64 -7.59
CA SER A 166 -12.32 1.39 -6.35
C SER A 166 -13.48 0.98 -5.44
N GLY A 167 -13.52 1.51 -4.22
CA GLY A 167 -14.64 1.28 -3.29
C GLY A 167 -16.00 1.66 -3.89
N ALA A 168 -16.05 2.74 -4.68
CA ALA A 168 -17.27 3.18 -5.38
C ALA A 168 -17.70 2.22 -6.50
N ASP A 169 -16.80 1.37 -6.99
CA ASP A 169 -17.05 0.42 -8.07
C ASP A 169 -17.49 -0.96 -7.56
N LEU A 170 -17.31 -1.25 -6.26
CA LEU A 170 -17.65 -2.54 -5.66
C LEU A 170 -19.11 -2.98 -5.89
N PRO A 171 -20.14 -2.10 -5.86
CA PRO A 171 -21.51 -2.50 -6.23
C PRO A 171 -21.62 -3.05 -7.66
N ARG A 172 -20.70 -2.64 -8.55
CA ARG A 172 -20.63 -3.04 -9.96
C ARG A 172 -19.54 -4.09 -10.22
N LEU A 173 -18.87 -4.59 -9.19
CA LEU A 173 -17.74 -5.52 -9.31
C LEU A 173 -18.08 -6.73 -10.20
N LYS A 174 -19.28 -7.30 -10.05
CA LYS A 174 -19.74 -8.43 -10.88
C LYS A 174 -19.73 -8.12 -12.38
N SER A 175 -20.31 -6.97 -12.77
CA SER A 175 -20.32 -6.54 -14.17
C SER A 175 -18.94 -6.21 -14.69
N ILE A 176 -18.09 -5.61 -13.86
CA ILE A 176 -16.70 -5.28 -14.20
C ILE A 176 -15.92 -6.57 -14.47
N LEU A 177 -15.99 -7.54 -13.56
CA LEU A 177 -15.31 -8.83 -13.70
C LEU A 177 -15.78 -9.59 -14.93
N ARG A 178 -17.09 -9.58 -15.23
CA ARG A 178 -17.61 -10.21 -16.45
C ARG A 178 -17.07 -9.53 -17.70
N ARG A 179 -17.13 -8.20 -17.79
CA ARG A 179 -16.55 -7.45 -18.92
C ARG A 179 -15.06 -7.70 -19.05
N ALA A 180 -14.34 -7.67 -17.94
CA ALA A 180 -12.90 -7.93 -17.91
C ALA A 180 -12.62 -9.34 -18.43
N ALA A 181 -13.31 -10.37 -17.96
CA ALA A 181 -13.12 -11.72 -18.46
C ALA A 181 -13.56 -11.89 -19.94
N SER A 182 -14.60 -11.18 -20.38
CA SER A 182 -15.20 -11.32 -21.72
C SER A 182 -14.62 -10.42 -22.81
N ALA A 183 -13.67 -9.52 -22.54
CA ALA A 183 -13.00 -8.72 -23.59
C ALA A 183 -12.04 -9.55 -24.47
N GLU A 184 -12.41 -10.82 -24.67
CA GLU A 184 -11.74 -11.95 -25.31
C GLU A 184 -12.09 -12.03 -26.82
N SER A 185 -13.02 -11.24 -27.33
CA SER A 185 -13.60 -11.44 -28.67
C SER A 185 -13.25 -10.36 -29.70
N THR A 186 -11.98 -9.97 -29.83
CA THR A 186 -11.53 -9.29 -31.05
C THR A 186 -10.33 -10.04 -31.61
N PRO A 187 -10.48 -10.78 -32.72
CA PRO A 187 -9.36 -11.42 -33.41
C PRO A 187 -8.37 -10.40 -33.99
#